data_AF-A0A958D6W5-F1
#
_entry.id   AF-A0A958D6W5-F1
#
_cell.length_a   1.000
_cell.length_b   1.000
_cell.length_c   1.000
_cell.angle_alpha   90.00
_cell.angle_beta   90.00
_cell.angle_gamma   90.00
#
_symmetry.space_group_name_H-M   'P 1'
#
loop_
_entity.id
_entity.type
_entity.pdbx_description
1 polymer ?
#
loop_
_entity_poly.entity_id
_entity_poly.type
_entity_poly.pdbx_seq_one_letter_code
_entity_poly.pdbx_strand_id
1 'polypeptide(L)'
;MKPIPINEKLVWDYDIPADAQENEAFLRWYVARVLSRGGDDDLRAIGFQTIHDYLPHLNLPREIREFWEWYFSQPKARARYGDLDPLPEAHTYGPWS
;
A
#
# COMPACT_ATOMS: atom_id res chain seq x y z
N MET A 1 10.69 9.46 -4.56
CA MET A 1 9.77 9.09 -3.47
C MET A 1 10.51 9.26 -2.14
N LYS A 2 9.83 9.63 -1.04
CA LYS A 2 10.49 9.70 0.29
C LYS A 2 10.63 8.28 0.87
N PRO A 3 11.69 8.00 1.64
CA PRO A 3 11.84 6.70 2.32
C PRO A 3 10.67 6.47 3.26
N ILE A 4 10.19 5.23 3.32
CA ILE A 4 9.03 4.85 4.12
C ILE A 4 9.53 4.48 5.53
N PRO A 5 9.13 5.20 6.59
CA PRO A 5 9.54 4.85 7.94
C PRO A 5 8.90 3.51 8.35
N ILE A 6 9.74 2.55 8.72
CA ILE A 6 9.31 1.22 9.18
C ILE A 6 9.09 1.25 10.69
N ASN A 7 7.86 0.95 11.11
CA ASN A 7 7.51 0.77 12.51
C ASN A 7 7.69 -0.71 12.88
N GLU A 8 8.77 -1.02 13.61
CA GLU A 8 9.11 -2.38 14.06
C GLU A 8 7.98 -3.06 14.84
N LYS A 9 7.14 -2.30 15.55
CA LYS A 9 6.00 -2.85 16.30
C LYS A 9 4.91 -3.43 15.41
N LEU A 10 4.86 -3.06 14.13
CA LEU A 10 3.94 -3.67 13.17
C LEU A 10 4.51 -4.94 12.57
N VAL A 11 5.82 -5.15 12.64
CA VAL A 11 6.54 -6.23 11.93
C VAL A 11 7.34 -7.13 12.88
N TRP A 12 7.02 -7.10 14.19
CA TRP A 12 7.70 -7.88 15.24
C TRP A 12 7.74 -9.40 15.00
N ASP A 13 6.84 -9.90 14.15
CA ASP A 13 6.68 -11.29 13.72
C ASP A 13 7.40 -11.61 12.40
N TYR A 14 8.18 -10.68 11.84
CA TYR A 14 8.85 -10.82 10.54
C TYR A 14 10.31 -10.38 10.59
N ASP A 15 11.16 -11.05 9.80
CA ASP A 15 12.51 -10.59 9.53
C ASP A 15 12.47 -9.40 8.55
N ILE A 16 12.90 -8.23 9.02
CA ILE A 16 13.08 -7.05 8.17
C ILE A 16 14.36 -7.27 7.35
N PRO A 17 14.31 -7.32 6.02
CA PRO A 17 15.49 -7.54 5.21
C PRO A 17 16.43 -6.32 5.29
N ALA A 18 17.73 -6.53 5.15
CA ALA A 18 18.74 -5.46 5.26
C ALA A 18 18.58 -4.37 4.19
N ASP A 19 17.94 -4.71 3.06
CA ASP A 19 17.61 -3.86 1.92
C ASP A 19 16.12 -3.48 1.87
N ALA A 20 15.44 -3.44 3.03
CA ALA A 20 14.00 -3.20 3.12
C ALA A 20 13.52 -1.92 2.40
N GLN A 21 14.35 -0.89 2.32
CA GLN A 21 14.01 0.37 1.66
C GLN A 21 14.13 0.30 0.13
N GLU A 22 14.97 -0.58 -0.39
CA GLU A 22 15.17 -0.82 -1.81
C GLU A 22 14.30 -1.98 -2.34
N ASN A 23 13.77 -2.80 -1.44
CA ASN A 23 12.97 -3.97 -1.76
C ASN A 23 11.49 -3.62 -1.94
N GLU A 24 11.09 -3.39 -3.19
CA GLU A 24 9.71 -3.03 -3.56
C GLU A 24 8.66 -4.06 -3.12
N ALA A 25 9.00 -5.36 -3.09
CA ALA A 25 8.08 -6.38 -2.60
C ALA A 25 7.84 -6.25 -1.08
N PHE A 26 8.90 -5.96 -0.32
CA PHE A 26 8.79 -5.65 1.10
C PHE A 26 7.99 -4.37 1.34
N LEU A 27 8.25 -3.30 0.56
CA LEU A 27 7.51 -2.04 0.70
C LEU A 27 6.02 -2.22 0.44
N ARG A 28 5.62 -2.95 -0.61
CA ARG A 28 4.20 -3.28 -0.86
C ARG A 28 3.59 -4.04 0.30
N TRP A 29 4.27 -5.08 0.78
CA TRP A 29 3.81 -5.84 1.94
C TRP A 29 3.67 -4.94 3.18
N TYR A 30 4.64 -4.08 3.44
CA TYR A 30 4.66 -3.19 4.60
C TYR A 30 3.53 -2.15 4.53
N VAL A 31 3.32 -1.50 3.38
CA VAL A 31 2.20 -0.57 3.19
C VAL A 31 0.87 -1.32 3.39
N ALA A 32 0.69 -2.50 2.80
CA ALA A 32 -0.52 -3.31 3.01
C ALA A 32 -0.76 -3.62 4.50
N ARG A 33 0.32 -3.88 5.23
CA ARG A 33 0.28 -4.16 6.67
C ARG A 33 -0.06 -2.93 7.49
N VAL A 34 0.47 -1.76 7.17
CA VAL A 34 0.08 -0.47 7.78
C VAL A 34 -1.40 -0.20 7.53
N LEU A 35 -1.91 -0.39 6.31
CA LEU A 35 -3.33 -0.17 6.02
C LEU A 35 -4.26 -1.14 6.75
N SER A 36 -3.76 -2.33 7.11
CA SER A 36 -4.55 -3.38 7.75
C SER A 36 -4.49 -3.36 9.28
N ARG A 37 -3.36 -2.92 9.86
CA ARG A 37 -3.07 -3.06 11.29
C ARG A 37 -2.49 -1.80 11.93
N GLY A 38 -2.12 -0.80 11.14
CA GLY A 38 -1.53 0.44 11.62
C GLY A 38 -2.55 1.41 12.23
N GLY A 39 -2.04 2.31 13.07
CA GLY A 39 -2.80 3.41 13.64
C GLY A 39 -2.74 4.67 12.78
N ASP A 40 -3.30 5.75 13.31
CA ASP A 40 -3.29 7.07 12.67
C ASP A 40 -1.88 7.65 12.52
N ASP A 41 -1.01 7.43 13.50
CA ASP A 41 0.40 7.85 13.42
C ASP A 41 1.16 7.12 12.30
N ASP A 42 0.89 5.82 12.09
CA ASP A 42 1.51 5.04 11.01
C ASP A 42 1.07 5.52 9.62
N LEU A 43 -0.24 5.80 9.47
CA LEU A 43 -0.80 6.37 8.24
C LEU A 43 -0.20 7.75 7.92
N ARG A 44 0.00 8.59 8.94
CA ARG A 44 0.67 9.89 8.78
C ARG A 44 2.14 9.73 8.40
N ALA A 45 2.81 8.74 8.98
CA ALA A 45 4.23 8.50 8.76
C ALA A 45 4.53 8.06 7.32
N ILE A 46 3.73 7.15 6.75
CA ILE A 46 3.88 6.75 5.34
C ILE A 46 3.29 7.80 4.38
N GLY A 47 2.23 8.50 4.80
CA GLY A 47 1.61 9.56 4.04
C GLY A 47 0.68 9.08 2.91
N PHE A 48 -0.35 9.87 2.64
CA PHE A 48 -1.43 9.52 1.71
C PHE A 48 -0.99 9.44 0.24
N GLN A 49 0.09 10.13 -0.16
CA GLN A 49 0.64 9.99 -1.51
C GLN A 49 1.21 8.58 -1.70
N THR A 50 2.00 8.07 -0.75
CA THR A 50 2.54 6.72 -0.80
C THR A 50 1.44 5.68 -0.80
N ILE A 51 0.37 5.88 -0.01
CA ILE A 51 -0.79 4.99 -0.02
C ILE A 51 -1.42 4.98 -1.42
N HIS A 52 -1.66 6.15 -2.02
CA HIS A 52 -2.24 6.28 -3.35
C HIS A 52 -1.39 5.57 -4.42
N ASP A 53 -0.08 5.83 -4.45
CA ASP A 53 0.85 5.26 -5.41
C ASP A 53 0.92 3.72 -5.31
N TYR A 54 0.82 3.18 -4.08
CA TYR A 54 0.94 1.73 -3.86
C TYR A 54 -0.38 0.98 -3.99
N LEU A 55 -1.52 1.62 -3.70
CA LEU A 55 -2.83 0.96 -3.57
C LEU A 55 -3.21 0.01 -4.73
N PRO A 56 -2.96 0.35 -6.01
CA PRO A 56 -3.23 -0.55 -7.14
C PRO A 56 -2.43 -1.87 -7.10
N HIS A 57 -1.37 -1.92 -6.30
CA HIS A 57 -0.41 -3.03 -6.28
C HIS A 57 -0.40 -3.81 -4.97
N LEU A 58 -1.25 -3.44 -4.00
CA LEU A 58 -1.27 -4.08 -2.68
C LEU A 58 -2.13 -5.34 -2.67
N ASN A 59 -1.73 -6.35 -1.89
CA ASN A 59 -2.63 -7.44 -1.53
C ASN A 59 -3.33 -7.08 -0.21
N LEU A 60 -4.60 -6.66 -0.28
CA LEU A 60 -5.38 -6.17 0.86
C LEU A 60 -6.65 -7.00 1.05
N PRO A 61 -7.14 -7.15 2.30
CA PRO A 61 -8.51 -7.56 2.54
C PRO A 61 -9.48 -6.64 1.78
N ARG A 62 -10.53 -7.23 1.20
CA ARG A 62 -11.46 -6.54 0.29
C ARG A 62 -12.04 -5.28 0.92
N GLU A 63 -12.49 -5.37 2.17
CA GLU A 63 -13.14 -4.26 2.87
C GLU A 63 -12.20 -3.07 3.06
N ILE A 64 -10.91 -3.34 3.28
CA ILE A 64 -9.88 -2.29 3.44
C ILE A 64 -9.55 -1.67 2.09
N ARG A 65 -9.43 -2.49 1.05
CA ARG A 65 -9.25 -2.03 -0.34
C ARG A 65 -10.39 -1.09 -0.76
N GLU A 66 -11.63 -1.55 -0.60
CA GLU A 66 -12.83 -0.79 -0.98
C GLU A 66 -12.90 0.56 -0.26
N PHE A 67 -12.54 0.60 1.03
CA PHE A 67 -12.46 1.86 1.77
C PHE A 67 -11.47 2.85 1.14
N TRP A 68 -10.26 2.40 0.83
CA TRP A 68 -9.23 3.29 0.28
C TRP A 68 -9.55 3.72 -1.16
N GLU A 69 -10.05 2.80 -1.98
CA GLU A 69 -10.52 3.12 -3.33
C GLU A 69 -11.67 4.14 -3.29
N TRP A 70 -12.63 3.96 -2.38
CA TRP A 70 -13.69 4.95 -2.13
C TRP A 70 -13.12 6.30 -1.69
N TYR A 71 -12.16 6.31 -0.76
CA TYR A 71 -11.53 7.54 -0.28
C TYR A 71 -10.86 8.31 -1.43
N PHE A 72 -10.04 7.63 -2.24
CA PHE A 72 -9.35 8.27 -3.37
C PHE A 72 -10.27 8.59 -4.54
N SER A 73 -11.46 8.00 -4.63
CA SER A 73 -12.49 8.39 -5.59
C SER A 73 -13.18 9.73 -5.25
N GLN A 74 -13.05 10.22 -4.01
CA GLN A 74 -13.70 11.46 -3.59
C GLN A 74 -13.13 12.67 -4.35
N PRO A 75 -13.94 13.69 -4.73
CA PRO A 75 -13.48 14.82 -5.53
C PRO A 75 -12.27 15.56 -4.95
N LYS A 76 -12.22 15.73 -3.62
CA LYS A 76 -11.10 16.38 -2.93
C LYS A 76 -9.82 15.56 -2.99
N ALA A 77 -9.92 14.24 -2.89
CA ALA A 77 -8.78 13.35 -2.96
C ALA A 77 -8.26 13.28 -4.41
N ARG A 78 -9.15 13.08 -5.39
CA ARG A 78 -8.79 13.11 -6.82
C ARG A 78 -8.12 14.42 -7.24
N ALA A 79 -8.62 15.56 -6.77
CA ALA A 79 -8.00 16.86 -7.05
C ALA A 79 -6.59 17.02 -6.48
N ARG A 80 -6.24 16.24 -5.44
CA ARG A 80 -4.94 16.32 -4.75
C ARG A 80 -3.94 15.27 -5.23
N TYR A 81 -4.41 14.04 -5.44
CA TYR A 81 -3.56 12.87 -5.71
C TYR A 81 -3.66 12.38 -7.15
N GLY A 82 -4.66 12.83 -7.90
CA GLY A 82 -4.98 12.32 -9.23
C GLY A 82 -5.84 11.07 -9.19
N ASP A 83 -6.01 10.46 -10.37
CA ASP A 83 -6.68 9.16 -10.48
C ASP A 83 -5.75 8.05 -10.02
N LEU A 84 -6.31 6.96 -9.51
CA LEU A 84 -5.54 5.76 -9.22
C LEU A 84 -5.04 5.17 -10.54
N ASP A 85 -3.78 4.75 -10.57
CA ASP A 85 -3.28 4.01 -11.71
C ASP A 85 -4.14 2.75 -11.91
N PRO A 86 -4.48 2.41 -13.17
CA PRO A 86 -5.18 1.17 -13.45
C PRO A 86 -4.39 0.02 -12.85
N LEU A 87 -5.10 -0.94 -12.23
CA LEU A 87 -4.48 -2.19 -11.83
C LEU A 87 -3.72 -2.73 -13.05
N PRO A 88 -2.43 -3.12 -12.91
CA PRO A 88 -1.76 -3.79 -14.01
C PRO A 88 -2.64 -4.97 -14.37
N GLU A 89 -3.07 -5.02 -15.65
CA GLU A 89 -3.98 -6.06 -16.13
C GLU A 89 -3.50 -7.38 -15.55
N ALA A 90 -4.34 -8.01 -14.74
CA ALA A 90 -4.02 -9.30 -14.18
C ALA A 90 -3.60 -10.16 -15.37
N HIS A 91 -2.30 -10.47 -15.46
CA HIS A 91 -1.81 -11.43 -16.43
C HIS A 91 -2.71 -12.63 -16.20
N THR A 92 -3.55 -12.90 -17.20
CA THR A 92 -4.45 -14.02 -17.22
C THR A 92 -3.57 -15.23 -16.99
N TYR A 93 -3.57 -15.74 -15.76
CA TYR A 93 -3.10 -17.08 -15.47
C TYR A 93 -4.05 -17.97 -16.26
N GLY A 94 -3.63 -18.31 -17.48
CA GLY A 94 -4.24 -19.38 -18.25
C GLY A 94 -4.23 -20.65 -17.40
N PRO A 95 -5.22 -21.53 -17.56
CA PRO A 95 -5.17 -22.81 -16.89
C PRO A 95 -3.92 -23.55 -17.39
N TRP A 96 -3.27 -24.33 -16.53
CA TRP A 96 -2.04 -25.11 -16.75
C TRP A 96 -0.71 -24.42 -16.39
N SER A 97 -0.33 -24.56 -15.11
CA SER A 97 1.04 -24.86 -14.68
C SER A 97 0.98 -25.84 -13.52
#